data_AF-A0A353VEZ7-F1
#
_entry.id   AF-A0A353VEZ7-F1
#
_cell.length_a   1.000
_cell.length_b   1.000
_cell.length_c   1.000
_cell.angle_alpha   90.00
_cell.angle_beta   90.00
_cell.angle_gamma   90.00
#
_symmetry.space_group_name_H-M   'P 1'
#
loop_
_entity.id
_entity.type
_entity.pdbx_description
1 polymer ?
#
loop_
_entity_poly.entity_id
_entity_poly.type
_entity_poly.pdbx_seq_one_letter_code
_entity_poly.pdbx_strand_id
1 'polypeptide(L)' 'APIRARGGYGPFFGVIPEFGDTGTPGVRISGVRPGSPAERAGVRAGDVLVRFGGVSVKTLEDF' A
#
# COMPACT_ATOMS: atom_id res chain seq x y z
N ALA A 1 8.53 -14.24 -28.83
CA ALA A 1 8.16 -13.02 -28.08
C ALA A 1 7.28 -13.44 -26.91
N PRO A 2 7.62 -13.18 -25.64
CA PRO A 2 6.73 -13.55 -24.56
C PRO A 2 5.69 -12.45 -24.36
N ILE A 3 4.44 -12.87 -24.37
CA ILE A 3 3.27 -12.15 -23.88
C ILE A 3 3.57 -11.58 -22.48
N ARG A 4 3.66 -10.25 -22.36
CA ARG A 4 3.59 -9.58 -21.05
C ARG A 4 2.22 -9.89 -20.48
N ALA A 5 2.16 -10.82 -19.54
CA ALA A 5 1.01 -10.94 -18.65
C ALA A 5 0.75 -9.54 -18.08
N ARG A 6 -0.39 -8.94 -18.43
CA ARG A 6 -0.92 -7.80 -17.71
C ARG A 6 -1.26 -8.31 -16.31
N GLY A 7 -0.26 -8.34 -15.45
CA GLY A 7 -0.37 -8.82 -14.08
C GLY A 7 -1.48 -8.03 -13.39
N GLY A 8 -2.55 -8.72 -13.01
CA GLY A 8 -3.53 -8.17 -12.10
C GLY A 8 -2.81 -7.62 -10.87
N TYR A 9 -3.34 -6.52 -10.33
CA TYR A 9 -2.92 -5.93 -9.05
C TYR A 9 -2.42 -7.03 -8.11
N GLY A 10 -1.17 -6.90 -7.66
CA GLY A 10 -0.43 -7.93 -6.94
C GLY A 10 -1.03 -8.30 -5.57
N PRO A 11 -0.23 -8.80 -4.62
CA PRO A 11 -0.74 -9.22 -3.32
C PRO A 11 -1.49 -8.08 -2.61
N PHE A 12 -2.74 -8.34 -2.23
CA PHE A 12 -3.59 -7.35 -1.59
C PHE A 12 -3.39 -7.35 -0.06
N PHE A 13 -2.83 -6.27 0.47
CA PHE A 13 -2.64 -6.12 1.92
C PHE A 13 -3.90 -5.62 2.65
N GLY A 14 -4.75 -4.85 1.97
CA GLY A 14 -6.01 -4.35 2.55
C GLY A 14 -5.96 -2.99 3.22
N VAL A 15 -4.89 -2.24 2.97
CA VAL A 15 -4.78 -0.83 3.32
C VAL A 15 -5.46 0.02 2.25
N ILE A 16 -6.07 1.11 2.66
CA ILE A 16 -6.64 2.13 1.80
C ILE A 16 -5.66 3.30 1.87
N PRO A 17 -4.87 3.54 0.81
CA PRO A 17 -3.97 4.68 0.81
C PRO A 17 -4.77 5.99 0.73
N GLU A 18 -4.23 7.04 1.33
CA GLU A 18 -4.67 8.40 1.13
C GLU A 18 -4.00 8.93 -0.14
N PHE A 19 -4.82 9.31 -1.11
CA PHE A 19 -4.37 9.91 -2.37
C PHE A 19 -4.24 11.41 -2.14
N GLY A 20 -3.07 11.84 -1.66
CA GLY A 20 -2.78 13.24 -1.37
C GLY A 20 -1.27 13.45 -1.40
N ASP A 21 -0.81 14.49 -2.11
CA ASP A 21 0.61 14.86 -2.16
C ASP A 21 1.02 15.33 -0.75
N THR A 22 1.51 14.40 0.07
CA THR A 22 1.80 14.69 1.48
C THR A 22 3.16 15.36 1.66
N GLY A 23 3.89 15.63 0.57
CA GLY A 23 5.26 16.16 0.57
C GLY A 23 6.27 15.32 1.37
N THR A 24 5.87 14.13 1.83
CA THR A 24 6.59 13.28 2.78
C THR A 24 6.75 11.90 2.14
N PRO A 25 7.95 11.30 2.14
CA PRO A 25 8.15 9.98 1.56
C PRO A 25 7.34 8.93 2.32
N GLY A 26 6.51 8.19 1.59
CA GLY A 26 5.65 7.13 2.13
C GLY A 26 4.19 7.28 1.69
N VAL A 27 3.42 6.24 1.96
CA VAL A 27 2.00 6.18 1.63
C VAL A 27 1.21 6.26 2.93
N ARG A 28 0.49 7.36 3.13
CA ARG A 28 -0.40 7.50 4.28
C ARG A 28 -1.61 6.60 4.11
N ILE A 29 -2.00 5.92 5.16
CA ILE A 29 -3.13 5.00 5.16
C ILE A 29 -4.34 5.77 5.67
N SER A 30 -5.32 5.99 4.80
CA SER A 30 -6.59 6.62 5.16
C SER A 30 -7.52 5.67 5.93
N GLY A 31 -7.35 4.36 5.73
CA GLY A 31 -8.15 3.35 6.39
C GLY A 31 -7.70 1.94 6.07
N VAL A 32 -8.34 0.97 6.71
CA VAL A 32 -8.05 -0.45 6.50
C VAL A 32 -9.37 -1.18 6.29
N ARG A 33 -9.40 -2.16 5.37
CA ARG A 33 -10.60 -2.95 5.12
C ARG A 33 -10.80 -3.99 6.23
N PRO A 34 -12.04 -4.18 6.71
CA PRO A 34 -12.33 -5.18 7.73
C PRO A 34 -12.09 -6.60 7.20
N GLY A 35 -11.51 -7.46 8.04
CA GLY A 35 -11.11 -8.84 7.68
C GLY A 35 -9.84 -8.93 6.83
N SER A 36 -9.15 -7.81 6.57
CA SER A 36 -7.93 -7.81 5.77
C SER A 36 -6.69 -8.28 6.56
N PRO A 37 -5.61 -8.68 5.86
CA PRO A 37 -4.31 -8.90 6.48
C PRO A 37 -3.79 -7.66 7.25
N ALA A 38 -4.02 -6.46 6.71
CA ALA A 38 -3.62 -5.21 7.35
C ALA A 38 -4.33 -4.98 8.70
N GLU A 39 -5.63 -5.30 8.79
CA GLU A 39 -6.36 -5.20 10.07
C GLU A 39 -5.80 -6.19 11.10
N ARG A 40 -5.57 -7.44 10.67
CA ARG A 40 -4.95 -8.47 11.51
C ARG A 40 -3.53 -8.12 11.94
N ALA A 41 -2.80 -7.38 11.11
CA ALA A 41 -1.49 -6.83 11.43
C ALA A 41 -1.56 -5.58 12.34
N GLY A 42 -2.76 -5.06 12.63
CA GLY A 42 -2.96 -3.91 13.51
C GLY A 42 -2.77 -2.56 12.85
N VAL A 43 -2.73 -2.51 11.52
CA VAL A 43 -2.62 -1.25 10.75
C VAL A 43 -3.89 -0.42 10.93
N ARG A 44 -3.75 0.90 11.05
CA ARG A 44 -4.85 1.83 11.28
C ARG A 44 -4.82 3.01 10.34
N ALA A 45 -5.97 3.68 10.24
CA ALA A 45 -6.06 4.99 9.62
C ALA A 45 -5.10 5.97 10.33
N GLY A 46 -4.30 6.69 9.56
CA GLY A 46 -3.29 7.63 10.04
C GLY A 46 -1.85 7.09 10.00
N ASP A 47 -1.66 5.78 9.85
CA ASP A 47 -0.32 5.20 9.69
C ASP A 47 0.33 5.62 8.36
N VAL A 48 1.66 5.67 8.33
CA VAL A 48 2.42 5.97 7.10
C VAL A 48 3.28 4.77 6.74
N LEU A 49 3.00 4.20 5.58
CA LEU A 49 3.75 3.07 5.04
C LEU A 49 4.98 3.60 4.28
N VAL A 50 6.16 3.42 4.88
CA VAL A 50 7.45 3.83 4.30
C VAL A 50 8.24 2.66 3.70
N ARG A 51 7.85 1.42 4.04
CA ARG A 51 8.54 0.20 3.63
C ARG A 51 7.59 -0.99 3.70
N PHE A 52 7.63 -1.87 2.69
CA PHE A 52 6.85 -3.10 2.68
C PHE A 52 7.70 -4.25 2.10
N GLY A 53 7.80 -5.37 2.83
CA GLY A 53 8.53 -6.55 2.35
C GLY A 53 10.01 -6.30 2.02
N GLY A 54 10.64 -5.25 2.57
CA GLY A 54 12.01 -4.85 2.26
C GLY A 54 12.15 -3.83 1.12
N VAL A 55 11.06 -3.52 0.42
CA VAL A 55 10.98 -2.48 -0.61
C VAL A 55 10.60 -1.15 0.03
N SER A 56 11.31 -0.08 -0.33
CA SER A 56 11.05 1.27 0.18
C SER A 56 9.99 1.96 -0.65
N VAL A 57 8.81 2.14 -0.05
CA VAL A 57 7.66 2.80 -0.68
C VAL A 57 7.78 4.29 -0.42
N LYS A 58 7.98 5.07 -1.49
CA LYS A 58 8.15 6.52 -1.40
C LYS A 58 6.92 7.30 -1.88
N THR A 59 6.22 6.75 -2.87
CA THR A 59 5.02 7.35 -3.46
C THR A 59 3.97 6.27 -3.65
N LEU A 60 2.73 6.71 -3.84
CA LEU A 60 1.62 5.84 -4.15
C LEU A 60 1.87 5.05 -5.46
N GLU A 61 2.54 5.64 -6.46
CA GLU A 61 2.90 4.92 -7.68
C GLU A 61 3.82 3.70 -7.46
N ASP A 62 4.48 3.60 -6.29
CA ASP A 62 5.32 2.47 -5.90
C ASP A 62 4.53 1.36 -5.18
N PHE A 63 3.29 1.64 -4.75
CA PHE A 63 2.43 0.75 -3.96
C PHE A 63 1.33 0.09 -4.80
#